data_AF-A0A4S4FZW7-F1
#
_entry.id   AF-A0A4S4FZW7-F1
#
_cell.length_a   1.000
_cell.length_b   1.000
_cell.length_c   1.000
_cell.angle_alpha   90.00
_cell.angle_beta   90.00
_cell.angle_gamma   90.00
#
_symmetry.space_group_name_H-M   'P 1'
#
loop_
_entity.id
_entity.type
_entity.pdbx_description
1 polymer ?
#
loop_
_entity_poly.entity_id
_entity_poly.type
_entity_poly.pdbx_seq_one_letter_code
_entity_poly.pdbx_strand_id
1 'polypeptide(L)'
;MTALTATASPMRYPDAGSRTLMTRRAWWLVVLNVLIPGSPQVLAGNRRLGRFGLGTTLALWALVVVLAGLWFFARTVVYSIFSNSITLWVIAAVLLFYAVTWVILSLDTLRLVRFVRTAPSARAWIAALTVALMVGLSGSAAYGAYLATTASGFLSSVFQAGPSVPPIDGKYNILLLGGDAGPDRDGLRPDSISVVSVDANTGRAVMIGLPRDLENAPFSPGPMADKYPQGYGYDDTCDVDVCQLNSIYTEVELKSPDMYPDAAKNG
;
A
#
# COMPACT_ATOMS: atom_id res chain seq x y z
N MET A 1 12.93 64.17 25.46
CA MET A 1 12.54 63.95 24.06
C MET A 1 12.95 62.54 23.67
N THR A 2 11.95 61.71 23.37
CA THR A 2 12.00 60.51 22.49
C THR A 2 12.93 59.35 22.87
N ALA A 3 12.51 58.57 23.87
CA ALA A 3 12.83 57.14 23.93
C ALA A 3 12.04 56.41 22.84
N LEU A 4 12.68 56.21 21.68
CA LEU A 4 12.12 55.47 20.55
C LEU A 4 12.03 53.98 20.91
N THR A 5 10.82 53.56 21.28
CA THR A 5 10.16 52.30 20.88
C THR A 5 11.09 51.19 20.38
N ALA A 6 11.74 50.47 21.29
CA ALA A 6 12.09 49.09 21.00
C ALA A 6 10.78 48.33 20.87
N THR A 7 10.39 47.97 19.65
CA THR A 7 9.27 47.07 19.38
C THR A 7 9.50 45.77 20.15
N ALA A 8 8.96 45.68 21.37
CA ALA A 8 9.11 44.54 22.26
C ALA A 8 8.45 43.35 21.56
N SER A 9 9.26 42.48 20.93
CA SER A 9 8.77 41.24 20.31
C SER A 9 8.51 40.24 21.44
N PRO A 10 7.26 40.10 21.93
CA PRO A 10 7.00 39.36 23.18
C PRO A 10 7.25 37.86 22.99
N MET A 11 7.23 37.39 21.75
CA MET A 11 7.50 36.00 21.38
C MET A 11 8.99 35.65 21.41
N ARG A 12 9.88 36.60 21.07
CA ARG A 12 11.33 36.34 20.99
C ARG A 12 12.08 36.83 22.22
N TYR A 13 11.70 37.98 22.74
CA TYR A 13 12.28 38.60 23.94
C TYR A 13 11.18 38.88 24.97
N PRO A 14 10.56 37.83 25.53
CA PRO A 14 9.55 37.98 26.57
C PRO A 14 10.17 38.53 27.86
N ASP A 15 9.41 39.36 28.57
CA ASP A 15 9.68 39.65 29.97
C ASP A 15 9.54 38.37 30.80
N ALA A 16 10.67 37.86 31.27
CA ALA A 16 10.77 36.61 32.01
C ALA A 16 10.24 36.71 33.45
N GLY A 17 10.00 37.92 33.96
CA GLY A 17 9.42 38.15 35.29
C GLY A 17 7.90 37.88 35.32
N SER A 18 7.22 38.05 34.19
CA SER A 18 5.76 37.88 34.10
C SER A 18 5.36 36.44 33.74
N ARG A 19 4.91 35.67 34.75
CA ARG A 19 4.42 34.29 34.56
C ARG A 19 3.21 34.20 33.62
N THR A 20 2.34 35.22 33.61
CA THR A 20 1.15 35.28 32.75
C THR A 20 1.53 35.41 31.27
N LEU A 21 2.49 36.30 30.95
CA LEU A 21 3.01 36.44 29.60
C LEU A 21 3.75 35.17 29.14
N MET A 22 4.54 34.57 30.03
CA MET A 22 5.23 33.31 29.72
C MET A 22 4.27 32.16 29.42
N THR A 23 3.15 32.09 30.15
CA THR A 23 2.13 31.06 29.94
C THR A 23 1.38 31.26 28.62
N ARG A 24 0.97 32.49 28.28
CA ARG A 24 0.34 32.79 26.98
C ARG A 24 1.28 32.49 25.80
N ARG A 25 2.54 32.89 25.92
CA ARG A 25 3.57 32.58 24.91
C ARG A 25 3.74 31.08 24.73
N ALA A 26 3.79 30.32 25.83
CA ALA A 26 3.93 28.87 25.78
C ALA A 26 2.79 28.20 24.98
N TRP A 27 1.55 28.59 25.24
CA TRP A 27 0.38 28.11 24.50
C TRP A 27 0.47 28.42 23.00
N TRP A 28 0.84 29.65 22.65
CA TRP A 28 1.02 30.03 21.24
C TRP A 28 2.11 29.20 20.55
N LEU A 29 3.26 28.98 21.20
CA LEU A 29 4.33 28.16 20.63
C LEU A 29 3.88 26.70 20.41
N VAL A 30 3.10 26.12 21.32
CA VAL A 30 2.59 24.75 21.17
C VAL A 30 1.58 24.66 20.01
N VAL A 31 0.60 25.58 19.96
CA VAL A 31 -0.40 25.62 18.88
C VAL A 31 0.28 25.81 17.51
N LEU A 32 1.24 26.73 17.43
CA LEU A 32 1.99 27.01 16.21
C LEU A 32 2.83 25.81 15.76
N ASN A 33 3.44 25.04 16.69
CA ASN A 33 4.18 23.84 16.35
C ASN A 33 3.30 22.77 15.67
N VAL A 34 2.03 22.69 16.07
CA VAL A 34 1.09 21.68 15.58
C VAL A 34 0.55 22.06 14.22
N LEU A 35 0.12 23.32 14.07
CA LEU A 35 -0.43 23.81 12.80
C LEU A 35 0.65 23.95 11.73
N ILE A 36 1.80 24.52 12.09
CA ILE A 36 2.89 24.82 11.17
C ILE A 36 4.23 24.52 11.87
N PRO A 37 4.65 23.24 11.86
CA PRO A 37 5.94 22.82 12.41
C PRO A 37 7.10 23.69 11.89
N GLY A 38 8.03 24.07 12.77
CA GLY A 38 9.13 24.99 12.44
C GLY A 38 8.83 26.46 12.70
N SER A 39 7.56 26.87 12.77
CA SER A 39 7.19 28.25 13.09
C SER A 39 7.61 28.70 14.50
N PRO A 40 7.53 27.88 15.58
CA PRO A 40 8.05 28.27 16.90
C PRO A 40 9.55 28.57 16.90
N GLN A 41 10.33 27.79 16.13
CA GLN A 41 11.78 27.92 16.06
C GLN A 41 12.20 29.18 15.30
N VAL A 42 11.44 29.57 14.26
CA VAL A 42 11.67 30.87 13.60
C VAL A 42 11.35 32.05 14.53
N LEU A 43 10.26 31.94 15.30
CA LEU A 43 9.78 33.03 16.17
C LEU A 43 10.60 33.20 17.44
N ALA A 44 10.97 32.09 18.08
CA ALA A 44 11.53 32.07 19.42
C ALA A 44 12.91 31.40 19.55
N GLY A 45 13.38 30.71 18.51
CA GLY A 45 14.55 29.83 18.57
C GLY A 45 15.55 30.04 17.43
N ASN A 46 16.09 28.92 16.92
CA ASN A 46 17.05 28.90 15.83
C ASN A 46 16.35 29.03 14.47
N ARG A 47 16.63 30.12 13.74
CA ARG A 47 16.07 30.38 12.41
C ARG A 47 16.44 29.32 11.37
N ARG A 48 17.60 28.67 11.47
CA ARG A 48 18.00 27.62 10.51
C ARG A 48 17.09 26.39 10.66
N LEU A 49 16.92 25.91 11.89
CA LEU A 49 16.03 24.78 12.19
C LEU A 49 14.57 25.12 11.86
N GLY A 50 14.12 26.33 12.20
CA GLY A 50 12.76 26.77 11.91
C GLY A 50 12.47 26.87 10.42
N ARG A 51 13.40 27.41 9.61
CA ARG A 51 13.25 27.45 8.15
C ARG A 51 13.24 26.05 7.53
N PHE A 52 14.06 25.14 8.04
CA PHE A 52 14.01 23.73 7.63
C PHE A 52 12.64 23.12 7.94
N GLY A 53 12.13 23.28 9.17
CA GLY A 53 10.80 22.80 9.55
C GLY A 53 9.68 23.38 8.67
N LEU A 54 9.67 24.69 8.45
CA LEU A 54 8.71 25.33 7.54
C LEU A 54 8.81 24.79 6.11
N GLY A 55 10.04 24.61 5.61
CA GLY A 55 10.28 24.01 4.30
C GLY A 55 9.70 22.60 4.20
N THR A 56 9.92 21.76 5.22
CA THR A 56 9.31 20.42 5.26
C THR A 56 7.79 20.46 5.34
N THR A 57 7.19 21.39 6.11
CA THR A 57 5.74 21.54 6.16
C THR A 57 5.16 21.96 4.81
N LEU A 58 5.79 22.91 4.11
CA LEU A 58 5.36 23.32 2.78
C LEU A 58 5.51 22.18 1.75
N ALA A 59 6.60 21.41 1.83
CA ALA A 59 6.81 20.24 0.98
C ALA A 59 5.74 19.17 1.22
N LEU A 60 5.35 18.92 2.48
CA LEU A 60 4.26 17.99 2.81
C LEU A 60 2.94 18.45 2.20
N TRP A 61 2.58 19.72 2.36
CA TRP A 61 1.35 20.27 1.77
C TRP A 61 1.39 20.23 0.23
N ALA A 62 2.53 20.53 -0.39
CA ALA A 62 2.70 20.40 -1.83
C ALA A 62 2.48 18.95 -2.29
N LEU A 63 3.03 17.97 -1.56
CA LEU A 63 2.83 16.54 -1.85
C LEU A 63 1.36 16.13 -1.71
N VAL A 64 0.66 16.61 -0.67
CA VAL A 64 -0.78 16.38 -0.49
C VAL A 64 -1.59 16.98 -1.65
N VAL A 65 -1.29 18.20 -2.08
CA VAL A 65 -1.97 18.85 -3.22
C VAL A 65 -1.71 18.11 -4.52
N VAL A 66 -0.46 17.69 -4.77
CA VAL A 66 -0.11 16.88 -5.95
C VAL A 66 -0.86 15.56 -5.94
N LEU A 67 -0.87 14.83 -4.82
CA LEU A 67 -1.60 13.58 -4.68
C LEU A 67 -3.12 13.76 -4.86
N ALA A 68 -3.69 14.84 -4.32
CA ALA A 68 -5.10 15.16 -4.54
C ALA A 68 -5.38 15.45 -6.02
N GLY A 69 -4.54 16.24 -6.69
CA GLY A 69 -4.64 16.48 -8.13
C GLY A 69 -4.58 15.17 -8.92
N LEU A 70 -3.60 14.31 -8.64
CA LEU A 70 -3.50 12.98 -9.27
C LEU A 70 -4.74 12.12 -8.99
N TRP A 71 -5.33 12.17 -7.80
CA TRP A 71 -6.54 11.42 -7.48
C TRP A 71 -7.76 11.81 -8.34
N PHE A 72 -7.91 13.10 -8.64
CA PHE A 72 -9.04 13.62 -9.43
C PHE A 72 -8.80 13.53 -10.95
N PHE A 73 -7.57 13.73 -11.42
CA PHE A 73 -7.26 13.80 -12.86
C PHE A 73 -6.59 12.55 -13.42
N ALA A 74 -5.92 11.74 -12.60
CA ALA A 74 -5.10 10.61 -13.03
C ALA A 74 -5.07 9.48 -11.99
N ARG A 75 -6.25 8.98 -11.59
CA ARG A 75 -6.40 8.06 -10.46
C ARG A 75 -5.58 6.77 -10.60
N THR A 76 -5.40 6.28 -11.83
CA THR A 76 -4.56 5.12 -12.15
C THR A 76 -3.11 5.29 -11.69
N VAL A 77 -2.56 6.50 -11.78
CA VAL A 77 -1.20 6.82 -11.31
C VAL A 77 -1.13 6.66 -9.79
N VAL A 78 -2.14 7.13 -9.06
CA VAL A 78 -2.22 6.94 -7.60
C VAL A 78 -2.24 5.46 -7.25
N TYR A 79 -3.07 4.67 -7.93
CA TYR A 79 -3.10 3.22 -7.70
C TYR A 79 -1.72 2.59 -7.94
N SER A 80 -1.04 2.93 -9.04
CA SER A 80 0.31 2.39 -9.31
C SER A 80 1.35 2.76 -8.25
N ILE A 81 1.26 3.96 -7.66
CA ILE A 81 2.15 4.42 -6.58
C ILE A 81 1.95 3.55 -5.33
N PHE A 82 0.69 3.30 -4.95
CA PHE A 82 0.37 2.55 -3.75
C PHE A 82 0.34 1.02 -3.93
N SER A 83 0.40 0.53 -5.17
CA SER A 83 0.47 -0.90 -5.51
C SER A 83 1.85 -1.33 -6.00
N ASN A 84 2.89 -0.52 -5.77
CA ASN A 84 4.26 -0.83 -6.17
C ASN A 84 5.16 -0.92 -4.93
N SER A 85 5.86 -2.05 -4.79
CA SER A 85 6.69 -2.35 -3.61
C SER A 85 7.78 -1.30 -3.36
N ILE A 86 8.51 -0.90 -4.41
CA ILE A 86 9.60 0.09 -4.30
C ILE A 86 9.02 1.43 -3.82
N THR A 87 7.89 1.83 -4.39
CA THR A 87 7.24 3.10 -4.07
C THR A 87 6.72 3.11 -2.63
N LEU A 88 6.19 1.99 -2.13
CA LEU A 88 5.79 1.84 -0.73
C LEU A 88 6.97 1.97 0.24
N TRP A 89 8.15 1.44 -0.12
CA TRP A 89 9.38 1.66 0.67
C TRP A 89 9.80 3.14 0.69
N VAL A 90 9.69 3.85 -0.43
CA VAL A 90 9.94 5.30 -0.49
C VAL A 90 8.95 6.06 0.39
N ILE A 91 7.65 5.72 0.33
CA ILE A 91 6.62 6.29 1.20
C ILE A 91 6.94 6.04 2.67
N ALA A 92 7.36 4.83 3.03
CA ALA A 92 7.75 4.50 4.40
C ALA A 92 8.93 5.35 4.87
N ALA A 93 9.96 5.52 4.03
CA ALA A 93 11.12 6.36 4.34
C ALA A 93 10.73 7.84 4.53
N VAL A 94 9.86 8.37 3.67
CA VAL A 94 9.34 9.75 3.79
C VAL A 94 8.53 9.92 5.08
N LEU A 95 7.63 8.99 5.39
CA LEU A 95 6.83 9.04 6.62
C LEU A 95 7.71 8.94 7.87
N LEU A 96 8.72 8.07 7.87
CA LEU A 96 9.70 7.97 8.95
C LEU A 96 10.50 9.28 9.11
N PHE A 97 10.92 9.88 8.01
CA PHE A 97 11.58 11.20 8.01
C PHE A 97 10.70 12.28 8.67
N TYR A 98 9.41 12.34 8.32
CA TYR A 98 8.47 13.29 8.95
C TYR A 98 8.23 12.97 10.43
N ALA A 99 8.14 11.69 10.81
CA ALA A 99 8.01 11.28 12.20
C ALA A 99 9.18 11.81 13.04
N VAL A 100 10.42 11.57 12.58
CA VAL A 100 11.64 12.05 13.25
C VAL A 100 11.69 13.58 13.29
N THR A 101 11.36 14.24 12.19
CA THR A 101 11.36 15.71 12.10
C THR A 101 10.36 16.32 13.10
N TRP A 102 9.15 15.76 13.21
CA TRP A 102 8.15 16.21 14.18
C TRP A 102 8.61 16.01 15.63
N VAL A 103 9.28 14.91 15.95
CA VAL A 103 9.86 14.69 17.28
C VAL A 103 10.90 15.78 17.58
N ILE A 104 11.85 16.01 16.68
CA ILE A 104 12.91 17.01 16.87
C ILE A 104 12.32 18.42 17.09
N LEU A 105 11.37 18.83 16.25
CA LEU A 105 10.73 20.15 16.35
C LEU A 105 9.88 20.28 17.61
N SER A 106 9.19 19.21 18.02
CA SER A 106 8.39 19.22 19.25
C SER A 106 9.26 19.30 20.50
N LEU A 107 10.37 18.55 20.54
CA LEU A 107 11.35 18.61 21.64
C LEU A 107 12.01 20.00 21.72
N ASP A 108 12.37 20.62 20.59
CA ASP A 108 12.89 21.99 20.61
C ASP A 108 11.81 23.00 21.03
N THR A 109 10.56 22.80 20.64
CA THR A 109 9.43 23.64 21.11
C THR A 109 9.26 23.54 22.62
N LEU A 110 9.32 22.33 23.20
CA LEU A 110 9.32 22.12 24.65
C LEU A 110 10.45 22.92 25.32
N ARG A 111 11.66 22.92 24.75
CA ARG A 111 12.77 23.72 25.24
C ARG A 111 12.48 25.23 25.16
N LEU A 112 11.90 25.71 24.06
CA LEU A 112 11.59 27.13 23.83
C LEU A 112 10.47 27.68 24.73
N VAL A 113 9.56 26.82 25.17
CA VAL A 113 8.48 27.14 26.10
C VAL A 113 9.02 27.59 27.47
N ARG A 114 10.20 27.10 27.90
CA ARG A 114 10.82 27.41 29.21
C ARG A 114 9.85 27.15 30.38
N PHE A 115 9.38 25.91 30.53
CA PHE A 115 8.39 25.47 31.53
C PHE A 115 8.61 25.98 32.96
N VAL A 116 9.86 26.08 33.40
CA VAL A 116 10.19 26.55 34.76
C VAL A 116 9.73 28.00 35.01
N ARG A 117 9.47 28.79 33.96
CA ARG A 117 9.01 30.19 34.03
C ARG A 117 7.51 30.37 33.79
N THR A 118 6.75 29.32 33.48
CA THR A 118 5.28 29.38 33.34
C THR A 118 4.59 29.21 34.69
N ALA A 119 3.29 29.52 34.77
CA ALA A 119 2.50 29.37 35.99
C ALA A 119 2.46 27.89 36.46
N PRO A 120 2.61 27.60 37.77
CA PRO A 120 2.68 26.22 38.29
C PRO A 120 1.50 25.32 37.85
N SER A 121 0.28 25.85 37.84
CA SER A 121 -0.94 25.14 37.42
C SER A 121 -0.98 24.82 35.92
N ALA A 122 -0.31 25.61 35.06
CA ALA A 122 -0.31 25.43 33.61
C ALA A 122 0.84 24.53 33.11
N ARG A 123 1.89 24.32 33.92
CA ARG A 123 3.08 23.56 33.53
C ARG A 123 2.77 22.15 33.08
N ALA A 124 2.03 21.41 33.91
CA ALA A 124 1.68 20.02 33.64
C ALA A 124 0.84 19.89 32.37
N TRP A 125 -0.16 20.76 32.19
CA TRP A 125 -1.03 20.73 31.01
C TRP A 125 -0.30 21.03 29.72
N ILE A 126 0.58 22.05 29.69
CA ILE A 126 1.33 22.39 28.47
C ILE A 126 2.29 21.25 28.11
N ALA A 127 2.97 20.66 29.11
CA ALA A 127 3.86 19.53 28.88
C ALA A 127 3.09 18.30 28.38
N ALA A 128 2.00 17.91 29.07
CA ALA A 128 1.17 16.78 28.70
C ALA A 128 0.59 16.94 27.29
N LEU A 129 0.05 18.12 26.96
CA LEU A 129 -0.49 18.37 25.63
C LEU A 129 0.60 18.30 24.55
N THR A 130 1.76 18.90 24.79
CA THR A 130 2.84 18.88 23.79
C THR A 130 3.35 17.46 23.55
N VAL A 131 3.50 16.66 24.62
CA VAL A 131 3.87 15.25 24.50
C VAL A 131 2.80 14.45 23.78
N ALA A 132 1.52 14.64 24.14
CA ALA A 132 0.41 13.96 23.48
C ALA A 132 0.34 14.28 21.99
N LEU A 133 0.52 15.55 21.61
CA LEU A 133 0.52 15.98 20.21
C LEU A 133 1.76 15.48 19.47
N MET A 134 2.94 15.49 20.11
CA MET A 134 4.15 14.89 19.55
C MET A 134 3.92 13.40 19.26
N VAL A 135 3.49 12.63 20.26
CA VAL A 135 3.22 11.19 20.12
C VAL A 135 2.13 10.93 19.08
N GLY A 136 1.06 11.72 19.04
CA GLY A 136 -0.01 11.57 18.06
C GLY A 136 0.47 11.80 16.63
N LEU A 137 1.19 12.90 16.37
CA LEU A 137 1.65 13.26 15.03
C LEU A 137 2.82 12.38 14.57
N SER A 138 3.87 12.23 15.39
CA SER A 138 5.01 11.39 15.01
C SER A 138 4.66 9.91 15.03
N GLY A 139 3.82 9.49 15.98
CA GLY A 139 3.36 8.11 16.09
C GLY A 139 2.46 7.70 14.92
N SER A 140 1.56 8.57 14.46
CA SER A 140 0.76 8.29 13.26
C SER A 140 1.62 8.22 12.00
N ALA A 141 2.61 9.10 11.84
CA ALA A 141 3.57 9.01 10.74
C ALA A 141 4.41 7.72 10.79
N ALA A 142 4.93 7.36 11.96
CA ALA A 142 5.69 6.11 12.15
C ALA A 142 4.83 4.86 11.91
N TYR A 143 3.57 4.88 12.37
CA TYR A 143 2.62 3.80 12.11
C TYR A 143 2.27 3.71 10.62
N GLY A 144 2.12 4.84 9.93
CA GLY A 144 1.97 4.87 8.47
C GLY A 144 3.17 4.26 7.74
N ALA A 145 4.39 4.53 8.20
CA ALA A 145 5.59 3.90 7.65
C ALA A 145 5.57 2.37 7.85
N TYR A 146 5.21 1.91 9.05
CA TYR A 146 5.02 0.49 9.34
C TYR A 146 4.00 -0.16 8.40
N LEU A 147 2.82 0.44 8.24
CA LEU A 147 1.79 -0.04 7.32
C LEU A 147 2.31 -0.13 5.87
N ALA A 148 3.04 0.87 5.39
CA ALA A 148 3.61 0.87 4.05
C ALA A 148 4.63 -0.27 3.86
N THR A 149 5.50 -0.52 4.85
CA THR A 149 6.46 -1.65 4.80
C THR A 149 5.77 -3.00 4.83
N THR A 150 4.72 -3.17 5.65
CA THR A 150 3.93 -4.41 5.72
C THR A 150 3.19 -4.66 4.40
N ALA A 151 2.59 -3.62 3.82
CA ALA A 151 1.94 -3.69 2.51
C ALA A 151 2.94 -4.06 1.41
N SER A 152 4.15 -3.50 1.44
CA SER A 152 5.20 -3.90 0.50
C SER A 152 5.60 -5.36 0.69
N GLY A 153 5.76 -5.82 1.94
CA GLY A 153 6.12 -7.21 2.23
C GLY A 153 5.07 -8.20 1.73
N PHE A 154 3.79 -7.87 1.91
CA PHE A 154 2.67 -8.62 1.35
C PHE A 154 2.70 -8.64 -0.17
N LEU A 155 2.90 -7.50 -0.82
CA LEU A 155 2.94 -7.43 -2.27
C LEU A 155 4.08 -8.29 -2.84
N SER A 156 5.27 -8.23 -2.23
CA SER A 156 6.42 -9.03 -2.65
C SER A 156 6.26 -10.53 -2.40
N SER A 157 5.50 -10.94 -1.37
CA SER A 157 5.32 -12.36 -1.05
C SER A 157 4.21 -13.02 -1.87
N VAL A 158 3.11 -12.30 -2.11
CA VAL A 158 1.95 -12.81 -2.87
C VAL A 158 2.17 -12.69 -4.37
N PHE A 159 2.67 -11.54 -4.82
CA PHE A 159 2.93 -11.29 -6.24
C PHE A 159 4.42 -11.53 -6.50
N GLN A 160 4.82 -12.81 -6.47
CA GLN A 160 6.13 -13.18 -6.95
C GLN A 160 6.25 -12.82 -8.43
N ALA A 161 7.39 -12.25 -8.81
CA ALA A 161 7.64 -11.82 -10.17
C ALA A 161 7.73 -13.03 -11.12
N GLY A 162 6.61 -13.37 -11.75
CA GLY A 162 6.58 -14.22 -12.94
C GLY A 162 6.85 -13.40 -14.20
N PRO A 163 7.24 -14.04 -15.32
CA PRO A 163 7.27 -13.36 -16.61
C PRO A 163 5.89 -12.74 -16.90
N SER A 164 5.88 -11.46 -17.25
CA SER A 164 4.64 -10.77 -17.60
C SER A 164 4.10 -11.35 -18.90
N VAL A 165 2.90 -11.95 -18.82
CA VAL A 165 2.16 -12.39 -20.00
C VAL A 165 1.32 -11.21 -20.49
N PRO A 166 1.36 -10.84 -21.79
CA PRO A 166 0.47 -9.83 -22.31
C PRO A 166 -0.98 -10.35 -22.32
N PRO A 167 -1.98 -9.47 -22.13
CA PRO A 167 -3.37 -9.89 -22.23
C PRO A 167 -3.70 -10.30 -23.67
N ILE A 168 -4.49 -11.35 -23.84
CA ILE A 168 -4.99 -11.80 -25.15
C ILE A 168 -6.31 -11.07 -25.38
N ASP A 169 -6.40 -10.32 -26.48
CA ASP A 169 -7.57 -9.50 -26.83
C ASP A 169 -8.04 -8.59 -25.68
N GLY A 170 -7.09 -8.03 -24.93
CA GLY A 170 -7.35 -7.14 -23.81
C GLY A 170 -7.82 -7.84 -22.52
N LYS A 171 -7.74 -9.17 -22.45
CA LYS A 171 -8.15 -9.95 -21.28
C LYS A 171 -7.08 -10.94 -20.80
N TYR A 172 -7.11 -11.20 -19.49
CA TYR A 172 -6.43 -12.31 -18.87
C TYR A 172 -7.45 -13.43 -18.62
N ASN A 173 -7.22 -14.61 -19.21
CA ASN A 173 -8.07 -15.77 -19.01
C ASN A 173 -7.32 -16.80 -18.16
N ILE A 174 -7.87 -17.11 -17.00
CA ILE A 174 -7.26 -17.98 -16.00
C ILE A 174 -8.18 -19.19 -15.84
N LEU A 175 -7.71 -20.37 -16.22
CA LEU A 175 -8.41 -21.63 -15.98
C LEU A 175 -8.11 -22.09 -14.54
N LEU A 176 -9.17 -22.32 -13.76
CA LEU A 176 -9.12 -22.83 -12.41
C LEU A 176 -9.67 -24.25 -12.39
N LEU A 177 -8.81 -25.18 -11.97
CA LEU A 177 -9.12 -26.60 -11.86
C LEU A 177 -9.05 -27.01 -10.38
N GLY A 178 -10.20 -27.34 -9.80
CA GLY A 178 -10.32 -27.93 -8.48
C GLY A 178 -10.34 -29.45 -8.60
N GLY A 179 -9.19 -30.08 -8.37
CA GLY A 179 -9.02 -31.52 -8.43
C GLY A 179 -9.20 -32.23 -7.10
N ASP A 180 -9.78 -33.42 -7.15
CA ASP A 180 -9.79 -34.39 -6.04
C ASP A 180 -8.82 -35.53 -6.38
N ALA A 181 -7.63 -35.49 -5.77
CA ALA A 181 -6.64 -36.57 -5.81
C ALA A 181 -6.41 -37.10 -4.39
N GLY A 182 -6.58 -38.40 -4.20
CA GLY A 182 -6.37 -39.09 -2.93
C GLY A 182 -5.51 -40.33 -3.10
N PRO A 183 -4.91 -40.87 -2.03
CA PRO A 183 -4.08 -42.08 -2.09
C PRO A 183 -4.80 -43.30 -2.67
N ASP A 184 -6.13 -43.30 -2.60
CA ASP A 184 -7.00 -44.38 -3.05
C ASP A 184 -7.57 -44.15 -4.46
N ARG A 185 -7.05 -43.19 -5.23
CA ARG A 185 -7.53 -42.86 -6.58
C ARG A 185 -6.42 -42.84 -7.63
N ASP A 186 -6.69 -43.49 -8.76
CA ASP A 186 -5.85 -43.40 -9.95
C ASP A 186 -6.16 -42.12 -10.73
N GLY A 187 -5.18 -41.22 -10.78
CA GLY A 187 -5.20 -39.97 -11.55
C GLY A 187 -5.95 -38.80 -10.89
N LEU A 188 -5.58 -37.58 -11.27
CA LEU A 188 -6.24 -36.35 -10.84
C LEU A 188 -7.51 -36.09 -11.67
N ARG A 189 -8.63 -35.83 -10.98
CA ARG A 189 -9.92 -35.50 -11.61
C ARG A 189 -10.37 -34.10 -11.19
N PRO A 190 -10.39 -33.10 -12.10
CA PRO A 190 -10.93 -31.78 -11.80
C PRO A 190 -12.46 -31.80 -11.76
N ASP A 191 -13.05 -31.82 -10.57
CA ASP A 191 -14.50 -31.79 -10.37
C ASP A 191 -15.09 -30.38 -10.37
N SER A 192 -14.24 -29.37 -10.15
CA SER A 192 -14.60 -27.95 -10.28
C SER A 192 -13.78 -27.32 -11.39
N ILE A 193 -14.44 -26.89 -12.47
CA ILE A 193 -13.77 -26.28 -13.63
C ILE A 193 -14.39 -24.91 -13.86
N SER A 194 -13.56 -23.87 -13.83
CA SER A 194 -14.02 -22.51 -14.13
C SER A 194 -12.97 -21.70 -14.85
N VAL A 195 -13.40 -20.81 -15.74
CA VAL A 195 -12.54 -19.82 -16.39
C VAL A 195 -12.86 -18.46 -15.81
N VAL A 196 -11.85 -17.79 -15.26
CA VAL A 196 -11.93 -16.39 -14.83
C VAL A 196 -11.34 -15.53 -15.92
N SER A 197 -12.18 -14.70 -16.54
CA SER A 197 -11.78 -13.74 -17.57
C SER A 197 -11.77 -12.34 -16.97
N VAL A 198 -10.60 -11.70 -16.96
CA VAL A 198 -10.38 -10.36 -16.37
C VAL A 198 -10.02 -9.37 -17.47
N ASP A 199 -10.78 -8.29 -17.60
CA ASP A 199 -10.46 -7.18 -18.49
C ASP A 199 -9.21 -6.44 -18.00
N ALA A 200 -8.18 -6.34 -18.85
CA ALA A 200 -6.86 -5.83 -18.45
C ALA A 200 -6.88 -4.31 -18.15
N ASN A 201 -7.83 -3.57 -18.71
CA ASN A 201 -7.91 -2.11 -18.54
C ASN A 201 -8.77 -1.72 -17.33
N THR A 202 -9.86 -2.46 -17.11
CA THR A 202 -10.88 -2.13 -16.09
C THR A 202 -10.80 -3.01 -14.85
N GLY A 203 -10.14 -4.16 -14.91
CA GLY A 203 -10.09 -5.14 -13.84
C GLY A 203 -11.41 -5.88 -13.59
N ARG A 204 -12.42 -5.68 -14.43
CA ARG A 204 -13.71 -6.37 -14.31
C ARG A 204 -13.53 -7.85 -14.64
N ALA A 205 -13.99 -8.71 -13.74
CA ALA A 205 -13.91 -10.15 -13.90
C ALA A 205 -15.28 -10.76 -14.20
N VAL A 206 -15.30 -11.78 -15.07
CA VAL A 206 -16.41 -12.70 -15.26
C VAL A 206 -15.89 -14.11 -15.01
N MET A 207 -16.64 -14.88 -14.23
CA MET A 207 -16.33 -16.29 -13.97
C MET A 207 -17.34 -17.16 -14.73
N ILE A 208 -16.84 -18.08 -15.55
CA ILE A 208 -17.63 -19.01 -16.34
C ILE A 208 -17.35 -20.41 -15.80
N GLY A 209 -18.35 -21.03 -15.20
CA GLY A 209 -18.27 -22.44 -14.77
C GLY A 209 -18.44 -23.36 -15.97
N LEU A 210 -17.58 -24.37 -16.08
CA LEU A 210 -17.71 -25.43 -17.07
C LEU A 210 -18.24 -26.69 -16.37
N PRO A 211 -19.33 -27.30 -16.87
CA PRO A 211 -19.81 -28.56 -16.32
C PRO A 211 -18.74 -29.64 -16.45
N ARG A 212 -18.44 -30.35 -15.36
CA ARG A 212 -17.43 -31.43 -15.37
C ARG A 212 -17.82 -32.58 -16.30
N ASP A 213 -19.13 -32.78 -16.46
CA ASP A 213 -19.82 -33.76 -17.28
C ASP A 213 -20.06 -33.27 -18.73
N LEU A 214 -19.44 -32.16 -19.13
CA LEU A 214 -19.51 -31.71 -20.51
C LEU A 214 -18.86 -32.75 -21.44
N GLU A 215 -19.62 -33.23 -22.41
CA GLU A 215 -19.19 -34.19 -23.42
C GLU A 215 -18.89 -33.50 -24.76
N ASN A 216 -18.17 -34.18 -25.65
CA ASN A 216 -17.83 -33.71 -26.99
C ASN A 216 -17.07 -32.37 -26.97
N ALA A 217 -16.20 -32.18 -25.97
CA ALA A 217 -15.40 -30.97 -25.84
C ALA A 217 -14.41 -30.87 -27.03
N PRO A 218 -14.44 -29.77 -27.81
CA PRO A 218 -13.52 -29.59 -28.92
C PRO A 218 -12.12 -29.20 -28.41
N PHE A 219 -11.10 -29.53 -29.19
CA PHE A 219 -9.71 -29.14 -28.91
C PHE A 219 -9.22 -28.10 -29.91
N SER A 220 -8.38 -27.18 -29.43
CA SER A 220 -7.53 -26.38 -30.30
C SER A 220 -6.45 -27.25 -30.96
N PRO A 221 -5.83 -26.82 -32.07
CA PRO A 221 -4.76 -27.58 -32.73
C PRO A 221 -3.67 -28.05 -31.74
N GLY A 222 -3.32 -29.33 -31.80
CA GLY A 222 -2.36 -29.98 -30.90
C GLY A 222 -2.62 -31.48 -30.73
N PRO A 223 -1.84 -32.18 -29.88
CA PRO A 223 -1.90 -33.64 -29.76
C PRO A 223 -3.29 -34.21 -29.44
N MET A 224 -4.06 -33.52 -28.59
CA MET A 224 -5.44 -33.94 -28.29
C MET A 224 -6.41 -33.72 -29.46
N ALA A 225 -6.22 -32.69 -30.28
CA ALA A 225 -7.00 -32.51 -31.50
C ALA A 225 -6.62 -33.55 -32.57
N ASP A 226 -5.36 -33.96 -32.65
CA ASP A 226 -4.92 -35.02 -33.58
C ASP A 226 -5.51 -36.38 -33.18
N LYS A 227 -5.61 -36.66 -31.87
CA LYS A 227 -6.21 -37.88 -31.33
C LYS A 227 -7.74 -37.88 -31.39
N TYR A 228 -8.37 -36.74 -31.10
CA TYR A 228 -9.82 -36.56 -31.05
C TYR A 228 -10.27 -35.42 -31.98
N PRO A 229 -10.18 -35.59 -33.31
CA PRO A 229 -10.44 -34.50 -34.27
C PRO A 229 -11.89 -34.02 -34.28
N GLN A 230 -12.83 -34.85 -33.81
CA GLN A 230 -14.26 -34.53 -33.73
C GLN A 230 -14.69 -34.10 -32.32
N GLY A 231 -13.74 -33.97 -31.38
CA GLY A 231 -13.98 -33.67 -29.98
C GLY A 231 -13.88 -34.91 -29.08
N TYR A 232 -13.64 -34.66 -27.79
CA TYR A 232 -13.47 -35.71 -26.78
C TYR A 232 -14.77 -36.47 -26.51
N GLY A 233 -14.78 -37.80 -26.68
CA GLY A 233 -15.99 -38.62 -26.49
C GLY A 233 -16.91 -38.73 -27.71
N TYR A 234 -16.50 -38.20 -28.87
CA TYR A 234 -17.24 -38.42 -30.12
C TYR A 234 -17.31 -39.92 -30.44
N ASP A 235 -18.50 -40.41 -30.82
CA ASP A 235 -18.81 -41.84 -30.98
C ASP A 235 -18.39 -42.70 -29.78
N ASP A 236 -18.58 -42.18 -28.55
CA ASP A 236 -18.27 -42.87 -27.28
C ASP A 236 -16.80 -43.32 -27.19
N THR A 237 -15.90 -42.55 -27.83
CA THR A 237 -14.47 -42.88 -27.92
C THR A 237 -13.63 -42.04 -26.96
N CYS A 238 -13.04 -42.68 -25.96
CA CYS A 238 -11.95 -42.19 -25.13
C CYS A 238 -11.17 -43.37 -24.52
N ASP A 239 -10.00 -43.14 -23.92
CA ASP A 239 -9.15 -44.23 -23.40
C ASP A 239 -9.39 -44.53 -21.90
N VAL A 240 -10.49 -44.02 -21.35
CA VAL A 240 -10.92 -44.14 -19.95
C VAL A 240 -12.41 -44.49 -19.87
N ASP A 241 -12.89 -44.84 -18.68
CA ASP A 241 -14.25 -45.40 -18.50
C ASP A 241 -15.39 -44.43 -18.87
N VAL A 242 -15.17 -43.11 -18.82
CA VAL A 242 -16.20 -42.09 -19.05
C VAL A 242 -15.61 -40.91 -19.83
N CYS A 243 -16.22 -40.54 -20.94
CA CYS A 243 -15.71 -39.49 -21.84
C CYS A 243 -16.26 -38.09 -21.51
N GLN A 244 -15.89 -37.57 -20.34
CA GLN A 244 -16.31 -36.23 -19.85
C GLN A 244 -15.14 -35.25 -19.81
N LEU A 245 -15.42 -33.94 -19.75
CA LEU A 245 -14.42 -32.89 -19.67
C LEU A 245 -13.41 -33.10 -18.53
N ASN A 246 -13.85 -33.56 -17.36
CA ASN A 246 -12.96 -33.86 -16.24
C ASN A 246 -12.10 -35.12 -16.44
N SER A 247 -12.47 -36.02 -17.36
CA SER A 247 -11.73 -37.24 -17.66
C SER A 247 -10.49 -37.00 -18.53
N ILE A 248 -10.44 -35.88 -19.26
CA ILE A 248 -9.33 -35.55 -20.16
C ILE A 248 -7.99 -35.54 -19.42
N TYR A 249 -7.94 -34.93 -18.23
CA TYR A 249 -6.71 -34.87 -17.42
C TYR A 249 -6.27 -36.27 -16.99
N THR A 250 -7.22 -37.07 -16.50
CA THR A 250 -6.98 -38.46 -16.06
C THR A 250 -6.51 -39.34 -17.22
N GLU A 251 -7.08 -39.19 -18.41
CA GLU A 251 -6.67 -39.97 -19.58
C GLU A 251 -5.23 -39.67 -19.97
N VAL A 252 -4.88 -38.38 -20.12
CA VAL A 252 -3.52 -38.00 -20.50
C VAL A 252 -2.52 -38.47 -19.44
N GLU A 253 -2.83 -38.30 -18.15
CA GLU A 253 -1.96 -38.72 -17.05
C GLU A 253 -1.73 -40.24 -17.02
N LEU A 254 -2.78 -41.05 -17.19
CA LEU A 254 -2.70 -42.51 -17.04
C LEU A 254 -2.33 -43.25 -18.33
N LYS A 255 -2.72 -42.72 -19.51
CA LYS A 255 -2.64 -43.42 -20.80
C LYS A 255 -1.65 -42.80 -21.77
N SER A 256 -1.34 -41.50 -21.63
CA SER A 256 -0.45 -40.80 -22.55
C SER A 256 0.41 -39.74 -21.86
N PRO A 257 1.17 -40.10 -20.80
CA PRO A 257 1.93 -39.12 -20.02
C PRO A 257 2.98 -38.38 -20.86
N ASP A 258 3.49 -39.04 -21.90
CA ASP A 258 4.48 -38.47 -22.82
C ASP A 258 3.88 -37.54 -23.89
N MET A 259 2.56 -37.36 -23.92
CA MET A 259 1.88 -36.54 -24.93
C MET A 259 2.23 -35.04 -24.82
N TYR A 260 2.55 -34.58 -23.61
CA TYR A 260 2.97 -33.20 -23.34
C TYR A 260 4.27 -33.18 -22.52
N PRO A 261 5.42 -33.51 -23.15
CA PRO A 261 6.68 -33.77 -22.44
C PRO A 261 7.27 -32.54 -21.75
N ASP A 262 6.85 -31.34 -22.16
CA ASP A 262 7.28 -30.07 -21.57
C ASP A 262 6.18 -29.40 -20.71
N ALA A 263 5.05 -30.06 -20.44
CA ALA A 263 3.97 -29.49 -19.61
C ALA A 263 4.49 -29.06 -18.23
N ALA A 264 5.15 -29.97 -17.51
CA ALA A 264 5.69 -29.70 -16.18
C ALA A 264 6.73 -28.57 -16.14
N LYS A 265 7.42 -28.29 -17.25
CA LYS A 265 8.39 -27.18 -17.34
C LYS A 265 7.71 -25.84 -17.61
N ASN A 266 6.58 -25.85 -18.30
CA ASN A 266 5.87 -24.65 -18.73
C ASN A 266 4.72 -24.24 -17.80
N GLY A 267 4.40 -25.08 -16.79
CA GLY A 267 3.33 -24.84 -15.84
C GLY A 267 2.04 -25.47 -16.31
#